data_AF-A0A2K0TQI1-F1
#
_entry.id   AF-A0A2K0TQI1-F1
#
_cell.length_a   1.000
_cell.length_b   1.000
_cell.length_c   1.000
_cell.angle_alpha   90.00
_cell.angle_beta   90.00
_cell.angle_gamma   90.00
#
_symmetry.space_group_name_H-M   'P 1'
#
loop_
_entity.id
_entity.type
_entity.pdbx_description
1 polymer ?
#
loop_
_entity_poly.entity_id
_entity_poly.type
_entity_poly.pdbx_seq_one_letter_code
_entity_poly.pdbx_strand_id
1 'polypeptide(L)'
;MSILASKTIAINIVDVQDGHGFAVEPQLGDFNRLALLEAQVKELTQWKRSISPAITSVSSSVSDSGSDSDTPSSELSLDTKELLPPPVSTGNVIKPSKAVARNNLPAKKPDMDMTSRILTIIQGYGHNEENAEGEQWLGRAKFVPRVQKHVDSNVPIELVLPAFPWKSVNKVEKVLGALPDLGEELALGRLQNLCEDIQEIYAPGAYVTITSDGLVYSDLVGISSEEVFEYGLNLRRMAEAKGYDRLKFMRIMNLVGVSDSIKLTKEEYVSRVDESRRMLVEKYMPKGFDAREAIANDPDINLTYCGYIIFLNKDLKYSPVTANVTTKGEYKRTVKRVASDMITRGKAFAAAIDDNFPDHVRLSIHRSTGTNKLSFPLIPQPSHFSMTPWHCCLAVTSKGQFRTAHAIELRESFDVIEQNGRPYYYRDRSDVWKWDVPVEFEVFYPRGLYIRAKAAEGEAAPKIGPNELAKIKQLSKGFSPVIPMGFA
;
A
#
# COMPACT_ATOMS: atom_id res chain seq x y z
N MET A 1 -14.32 33.32 -5.14
CA MET A 1 -15.56 32.72 -5.66
C MET A 1 -15.30 32.19 -7.06
N SER A 2 -15.79 30.99 -7.33
CA SER A 2 -15.76 30.22 -8.60
C SER A 2 -14.39 29.85 -9.18
N ILE A 3 -13.82 28.73 -8.68
CA ILE A 3 -12.78 27.96 -9.38
C ILE A 3 -13.51 26.86 -10.16
N LEU A 4 -14.06 27.22 -11.30
CA LEU A 4 -14.78 26.33 -12.20
C LEU A 4 -14.32 26.63 -13.63
N ALA A 5 -13.02 26.40 -13.90
CA ALA A 5 -12.45 26.38 -15.25
C ALA A 5 -11.01 25.84 -15.24
N SER A 6 -10.88 24.50 -15.26
CA SER A 6 -9.79 23.74 -15.93
C SER A 6 -9.72 22.32 -15.36
N LYS A 7 -10.73 21.51 -15.66
CA LYS A 7 -10.65 20.05 -15.58
C LYS A 7 -10.98 19.52 -16.97
N THR A 8 -9.95 19.44 -17.81
CA THR A 8 -10.03 18.74 -19.09
C THR A 8 -9.08 17.54 -19.02
N ILE A 9 -9.68 16.38 -18.75
CA ILE A 9 -9.34 15.06 -19.30
C ILE A 9 -7.85 14.67 -19.28
N ALA A 10 -7.44 13.93 -18.24
CA ALA A 10 -6.27 13.05 -18.29
C ALA A 10 -6.74 11.61 -18.47
N ILE A 11 -7.09 11.24 -19.70
CA ILE A 11 -7.17 9.83 -20.10
C ILE A 11 -5.73 9.37 -20.30
N ASN A 12 -5.30 8.36 -19.55
CA ASN A 12 -4.01 7.70 -19.77
C ASN A 12 -4.00 7.08 -21.18
N ILE A 13 -3.32 7.75 -22.12
CA ILE A 13 -2.84 7.13 -23.35
C ILE A 13 -1.57 6.39 -22.98
N VAL A 14 -1.64 5.05 -23.02
CA VAL A 14 -0.47 4.19 -23.06
C VAL A 14 0.21 4.41 -24.40
N ASP A 15 1.49 4.73 -24.36
CA ASP A 15 2.34 5.02 -25.51
C ASP A 15 2.29 3.87 -26.53
N VAL A 16 1.87 4.18 -27.75
CA VAL A 16 1.96 3.32 -28.94
C VAL A 16 2.75 4.11 -29.98
N GLN A 17 4.04 3.81 -30.10
CA GLN A 17 4.95 4.01 -31.24
C GLN A 17 6.15 3.09 -30.91
N ASP A 18 6.48 2.07 -31.68
CA ASP A 18 6.93 2.16 -33.07
C ASP A 18 6.42 1.03 -33.97
N GLY A 19 6.09 1.40 -35.21
CA GLY A 19 5.84 0.47 -36.29
C GLY A 19 7.12 0.17 -37.08
N HIS A 20 7.48 -1.11 -37.15
CA HIS A 20 8.09 -1.69 -38.35
C HIS A 20 7.39 -3.01 -38.63
N GLY A 21 6.73 -3.07 -39.79
CA GLY A 21 5.98 -4.23 -40.22
C GLY A 21 6.89 -5.37 -40.67
N PHE A 22 6.54 -6.59 -40.25
CA PHE A 22 6.54 -7.76 -41.11
C PHE A 22 5.31 -8.60 -40.74
N ALA A 23 4.48 -8.88 -41.74
CA ALA A 23 3.36 -9.80 -41.64
C ALA A 23 3.88 -11.23 -41.43
N VAL A 24 3.28 -12.01 -40.51
CA VAL A 24 2.81 -13.40 -40.63
C VAL A 24 2.04 -13.77 -39.33
N GLU A 25 0.79 -14.19 -39.45
CA GLU A 25 0.05 -15.02 -38.46
C GLU A 25 -0.04 -16.47 -39.01
N PRO A 26 -0.40 -17.53 -38.25
CA PRO A 26 -0.61 -17.63 -36.80
C PRO A 26 -0.05 -18.93 -36.11
N GLN A 27 -0.06 -18.91 -34.76
CA GLN A 27 -0.06 -20.02 -33.77
C GLN A 27 1.09 -21.07 -33.70
N LEU A 28 1.80 -21.12 -32.54
CA LEU A 28 1.98 -22.33 -31.71
C LEU A 28 2.73 -22.03 -30.38
N GLY A 29 2.19 -22.52 -29.26
CA GLY A 29 2.99 -23.15 -28.19
C GLY A 29 3.46 -22.32 -26.99
N ASP A 30 2.95 -22.70 -25.82
CA ASP A 30 3.19 -22.22 -24.44
C ASP A 30 4.64 -22.37 -23.89
N PHE A 31 5.66 -22.40 -24.75
CA PHE A 31 7.04 -22.70 -24.34
C PHE A 31 7.98 -21.48 -24.23
N ASN A 32 7.50 -20.26 -24.48
CA ASN A 32 8.40 -19.09 -24.53
C ASN A 32 8.37 -18.20 -23.28
N ARG A 33 7.46 -18.44 -22.31
CA ARG A 33 7.36 -17.60 -21.10
C ARG A 33 8.43 -17.93 -20.06
N LEU A 34 8.81 -19.21 -19.94
CA LEU A 34 9.88 -19.64 -19.04
C LEU A 34 11.26 -19.18 -19.55
N ALA A 35 11.50 -19.30 -20.86
CA ALA A 35 12.73 -18.83 -21.50
C ALA A 35 12.90 -17.30 -21.41
N LEU A 36 11.79 -16.55 -21.49
CA LEU A 36 11.79 -15.09 -21.30
C LEU A 36 12.08 -14.70 -19.84
N LEU A 37 11.52 -15.43 -18.87
CA LEU A 37 11.79 -15.23 -17.45
C LEU A 37 13.24 -15.60 -17.10
N GLU A 38 13.76 -16.70 -17.65
CA GLU A 38 15.15 -17.12 -17.46
C GLU A 38 16.13 -16.13 -18.10
N ALA A 39 15.80 -15.58 -19.28
CA ALA A 39 16.58 -14.52 -19.90
C ALA A 39 16.60 -13.24 -19.05
N GLN A 40 15.46 -12.82 -18.50
CA GLN A 40 15.35 -11.65 -17.61
C GLN A 40 16.10 -11.86 -16.28
N VAL A 41 16.07 -13.07 -15.71
CA VAL A 41 16.87 -13.41 -14.53
C VAL A 41 18.37 -13.39 -14.83
N LYS A 42 18.77 -13.85 -16.02
CA LYS A 42 20.17 -13.82 -16.47
C LYS A 42 20.67 -12.40 -16.71
N GLU A 43 19.83 -11.53 -17.27
CA GLU A 43 20.08 -10.10 -17.46
C GLU A 43 20.23 -9.36 -16.12
N LEU A 44 19.33 -9.63 -15.16
CA LEU A 44 19.42 -9.11 -13.79
C LEU A 44 20.68 -9.59 -13.06
N THR A 45 21.10 -10.83 -13.29
CA THR A 45 22.33 -11.39 -12.69
C THR A 45 23.59 -10.79 -13.31
N GLN A 46 23.60 -10.52 -14.61
CA GLN A 46 24.70 -9.81 -15.30
C GLN A 46 24.76 -8.34 -14.90
N TRP A 47 23.63 -7.66 -14.80
CA TRP A 47 23.53 -6.29 -14.30
C TRP A 47 24.07 -6.19 -12.86
N LYS A 48 23.69 -7.12 -11.98
CA LYS A 48 24.20 -7.18 -10.59
C LYS A 48 25.71 -7.41 -10.53
N ARG A 49 26.27 -8.21 -11.45
CA ARG A 49 27.74 -8.40 -11.58
C ARG A 49 28.45 -7.18 -12.14
N SER A 50 27.81 -6.39 -13.01
CA SER A 50 28.39 -5.14 -13.54
C SER A 50 28.46 -3.98 -12.52
N ILE A 51 27.79 -4.13 -11.37
CA ILE A 51 27.74 -3.11 -10.31
C ILE A 51 28.70 -3.43 -9.15
N SER A 52 29.31 -4.61 -9.13
CA SER A 52 30.35 -4.95 -8.16
C SER A 52 31.75 -4.64 -8.71
N PRO A 53 32.59 -3.84 -8.03
CA PRO A 53 33.99 -3.69 -8.41
C PRO A 53 34.73 -5.02 -8.24
N ALA A 54 35.47 -5.43 -9.27
CA ALA A 54 36.34 -6.60 -9.20
C ALA A 54 37.47 -6.35 -8.19
N ILE A 55 37.39 -7.01 -7.03
CA ILE A 55 38.54 -7.18 -6.14
C ILE A 55 39.33 -8.37 -6.67
N THR A 56 40.43 -8.10 -7.37
CA THR A 56 41.49 -9.07 -7.61
C THR A 56 42.24 -9.33 -6.32
N SER A 57 42.19 -10.56 -5.80
CA SER A 57 43.16 -11.03 -4.81
C SER A 57 43.84 -12.29 -5.31
N VAL A 58 45.16 -12.19 -5.31
CA VAL A 58 46.18 -13.17 -5.70
C VAL A 58 46.08 -14.44 -4.85
N SER A 59 46.40 -15.57 -5.48
CA SER A 59 46.51 -16.90 -4.89
C SER A 59 47.60 -17.01 -3.81
N SER A 60 47.26 -17.62 -2.68
CA SER A 60 48.18 -18.49 -1.96
C SER A 60 47.42 -19.64 -1.29
N SER A 61 47.90 -20.83 -1.58
CA SER A 61 47.54 -22.12 -0.97
C SER A 61 48.02 -22.19 0.48
N VAL A 62 47.22 -22.71 1.42
CA VAL A 62 47.60 -23.68 2.47
C VAL A 62 46.31 -24.31 3.06
N SER A 63 46.47 -25.56 3.48
CA SER A 63 45.57 -26.64 3.88
C SER A 63 44.65 -26.46 5.10
N ASP A 64 43.50 -27.13 4.97
CA ASP A 64 42.69 -27.89 5.94
C ASP A 64 43.11 -27.96 7.42
N SER A 65 42.22 -27.54 8.31
CA SER A 65 41.78 -28.33 9.48
C SER A 65 40.59 -27.64 10.17
N GLY A 66 39.53 -28.41 10.41
CA GLY A 66 38.29 -27.94 11.02
C GLY A 66 38.44 -27.55 12.49
N SER A 67 37.64 -26.55 12.91
CA SER A 67 37.11 -26.47 14.26
C SER A 67 35.88 -25.56 14.28
N ASP A 68 34.77 -26.10 14.76
CA ASP A 68 33.56 -25.35 15.11
C ASP A 68 33.91 -24.31 16.18
N SER A 69 33.68 -23.04 15.87
CA SER A 69 33.62 -21.98 16.88
C SER A 69 32.55 -20.96 16.50
N ASP A 70 31.42 -21.08 17.19
CA ASP A 70 30.33 -20.10 17.19
C ASP A 70 30.88 -18.73 17.61
N THR A 71 30.94 -17.82 16.64
CA THR A 71 31.23 -16.40 16.87
C THR A 71 29.91 -15.64 16.86
N PRO A 72 29.56 -14.90 17.93
CA PRO A 72 28.36 -14.07 17.93
C PRO A 72 28.69 -12.73 17.25
N SER A 73 28.40 -12.61 15.95
CA SER A 73 28.41 -11.30 15.28
C SER A 73 27.48 -11.20 14.06
N SER A 74 26.66 -10.15 14.12
CA SER A 74 26.17 -9.32 13.01
C SER A 74 25.46 -10.01 11.83
N GLU A 75 24.22 -10.47 12.06
CA GLU A 75 23.02 -10.14 11.27
C GLU A 75 21.93 -11.18 11.56
N LEU A 76 20.93 -10.80 12.36
CA LEU A 76 19.71 -11.59 12.59
C LEU A 76 18.77 -11.60 11.37
N SER A 77 19.09 -10.86 10.29
CA SER A 77 18.27 -10.85 9.08
C SER A 77 18.37 -12.18 8.35
N LEU A 78 17.25 -12.89 8.29
CA LEU A 78 17.10 -14.17 7.60
C LEU A 78 16.74 -13.96 6.13
N ASP A 79 17.17 -14.88 5.25
CA ASP A 79 16.58 -15.00 3.93
C ASP A 79 15.09 -15.32 4.09
N THR A 80 14.25 -14.46 3.53
CA THR A 80 12.80 -14.53 3.70
C THR A 80 12.21 -15.79 3.08
N LYS A 81 12.88 -16.37 2.08
CA LYS A 81 12.47 -17.63 1.46
C LYS A 81 12.44 -18.80 2.44
N GLU A 82 13.29 -18.80 3.47
CA GLU A 82 13.32 -19.87 4.48
C GLU A 82 12.15 -19.81 5.48
N LEU A 83 11.41 -18.70 5.50
CA LEU A 83 10.32 -18.48 6.45
C LEU A 83 8.95 -18.85 5.88
N LEU A 84 8.80 -18.82 4.57
CA LEU A 84 7.51 -18.96 3.88
C LEU A 84 7.02 -20.42 3.87
N PRO A 85 5.72 -20.66 4.11
CA PRO A 85 5.11 -21.96 3.85
C PRO A 85 5.01 -22.22 2.33
N PRO A 86 4.79 -23.47 1.90
CA PRO A 86 4.47 -23.75 0.49
C PRO A 86 3.19 -23.02 0.06
N PRO A 87 3.10 -22.58 -1.22
CA PRO A 87 1.89 -21.93 -1.74
C PRO A 87 0.72 -22.91 -1.73
N VAL A 88 -0.46 -22.42 -1.35
CA VAL A 88 -1.71 -23.20 -1.40
C VAL A 88 -2.22 -23.21 -2.83
N SER A 89 -2.46 -24.40 -3.38
CA SER A 89 -2.98 -24.56 -4.75
C SER A 89 -4.41 -24.05 -4.85
N THR A 90 -4.70 -23.21 -5.84
CA THR A 90 -6.05 -22.86 -6.26
C THR A 90 -6.63 -24.01 -7.10
N GLY A 91 -6.96 -25.13 -6.46
CA GLY A 91 -7.51 -26.30 -7.13
C GLY A 91 -8.82 -26.02 -7.88
N ASN A 92 -9.00 -26.68 -9.04
CA ASN A 92 -10.11 -26.58 -9.98
C ASN A 92 -11.49 -26.51 -9.32
N VAL A 93 -12.21 -25.40 -9.55
CA VAL A 93 -13.65 -25.30 -9.29
C VAL A 93 -14.41 -26.09 -10.35
N ILE A 94 -15.41 -26.84 -9.89
CA ILE A 94 -16.25 -27.79 -10.64
C ILE A 94 -16.90 -27.12 -11.86
N LYS A 95 -16.71 -27.72 -13.05
CA LYS A 95 -17.35 -27.31 -14.31
C LYS A 95 -18.88 -27.55 -14.26
N PRO A 96 -19.73 -26.55 -14.53
CA PRO A 96 -21.08 -26.81 -15.00
C PRO A 96 -21.06 -27.18 -16.49
N SER A 97 -21.85 -28.18 -16.86
CA SER A 97 -21.98 -28.69 -18.24
C SER A 97 -22.52 -27.62 -19.20
N LYS A 98 -21.83 -27.39 -20.33
CA LYS A 98 -22.32 -26.57 -21.44
C LYS A 98 -23.32 -27.37 -22.29
N ALA A 99 -24.54 -26.86 -22.41
CA ALA A 99 -25.39 -27.12 -23.58
C ALA A 99 -25.24 -25.94 -24.56
N VAL A 100 -25.07 -26.27 -25.84
CA VAL A 100 -24.82 -25.35 -26.94
C VAL A 100 -26.13 -24.83 -27.52
N ALA A 101 -26.22 -23.53 -27.75
CA ALA A 101 -27.00 -22.97 -28.84
C ALA A 101 -26.23 -21.79 -29.44
N ARG A 102 -25.92 -21.88 -30.74
CA ARG A 102 -25.27 -20.85 -31.55
C ARG A 102 -26.31 -19.91 -32.15
N ASN A 103 -25.85 -18.67 -32.35
CA ASN A 103 -26.29 -17.61 -33.27
C ASN A 103 -26.98 -16.40 -32.63
N ASN A 104 -26.24 -15.29 -32.52
CA ASN A 104 -26.49 -14.07 -33.32
C ASN A 104 -25.36 -13.03 -33.14
N LEU A 105 -25.11 -12.28 -34.23
CA LEU A 105 -24.16 -11.16 -34.39
C LEU A 105 -24.47 -9.98 -33.43
N PRO A 106 -23.52 -9.03 -33.23
CA PRO A 106 -23.29 -8.40 -31.93
C PRO A 106 -24.39 -7.39 -31.58
N ALA A 107 -25.03 -7.59 -30.43
CA ALA A 107 -25.80 -6.55 -29.79
C ALA A 107 -24.85 -5.41 -29.37
N LYS A 108 -25.28 -4.15 -29.59
CA LYS A 108 -24.75 -2.97 -28.89
C LYS A 108 -24.46 -3.36 -27.43
N LYS A 109 -23.24 -3.09 -26.93
CA LYS A 109 -22.93 -3.26 -25.50
C LYS A 109 -24.10 -2.64 -24.71
N PRO A 110 -24.80 -3.39 -23.86
CA PRO A 110 -25.86 -2.80 -23.06
C PRO A 110 -25.24 -1.66 -22.27
N ASP A 111 -25.94 -0.53 -22.23
CA ASP A 111 -25.58 0.58 -21.37
C ASP A 111 -25.41 0.00 -19.95
N MET A 112 -24.20 0.08 -19.39
CA MET A 112 -23.94 -0.53 -18.09
C MET A 112 -24.76 0.21 -17.04
N ASP A 113 -25.53 -0.52 -16.24
CA ASP A 113 -26.25 0.08 -15.12
C ASP A 113 -25.29 0.82 -14.16
N MET A 114 -25.83 1.75 -13.36
CA MET A 114 -25.04 2.59 -12.46
C MET A 114 -24.18 1.76 -11.50
N THR A 115 -24.72 0.65 -10.99
CA THR A 115 -24.02 -0.29 -10.10
C THR A 115 -22.77 -0.86 -10.75
N SER A 116 -22.88 -1.33 -12.00
CA SER A 116 -21.76 -1.85 -12.76
C SER A 116 -20.71 -0.78 -13.06
N ARG A 117 -21.14 0.46 -13.37
CA ARG A 117 -20.22 1.60 -13.56
C ARG A 117 -19.44 1.92 -12.28
N ILE A 118 -20.12 2.00 -11.14
CA ILE A 118 -19.49 2.25 -9.82
C ILE A 118 -18.49 1.14 -9.48
N LEU A 119 -18.87 -0.12 -9.61
CA LEU A 119 -17.96 -1.25 -9.36
C LEU A 119 -16.77 -1.26 -10.32
N THR A 120 -16.93 -0.75 -11.54
CA THR A 120 -15.82 -0.61 -12.51
C THR A 120 -14.81 0.42 -12.03
N ILE A 121 -15.27 1.57 -11.50
CA ILE A 121 -14.40 2.56 -10.86
C ILE A 121 -13.66 1.93 -9.69
N ILE A 122 -14.39 1.29 -8.77
CA ILE A 122 -13.80 0.63 -7.58
C ILE A 122 -12.73 -0.39 -8.00
N GLN A 123 -13.04 -1.25 -8.98
CA GLN A 123 -12.09 -2.24 -9.49
C GLN A 123 -10.84 -1.59 -10.11
N GLY A 124 -10.98 -0.46 -10.80
CA GLY A 124 -9.86 0.27 -11.41
C GLY A 124 -8.82 0.78 -10.40
N TYR A 125 -9.20 0.89 -9.12
CA TYR A 125 -8.25 1.21 -8.05
C TYR A 125 -7.59 -0.02 -7.42
N GLY A 126 -8.17 -1.20 -7.60
CA GLY A 126 -7.74 -2.43 -6.97
C GLY A 126 -6.70 -3.23 -7.75
N HIS A 127 -6.12 -4.23 -7.09
CA HIS A 127 -5.13 -5.14 -7.68
C HIS A 127 -5.13 -6.49 -6.93
N ASN A 128 -5.97 -7.44 -7.36
CA ASN A 128 -5.93 -8.81 -6.84
C ASN A 128 -4.98 -9.69 -7.66
N GLU A 129 -4.64 -10.86 -7.11
CA GLU A 129 -3.98 -11.92 -7.85
C GLU A 129 -4.89 -12.41 -8.97
N GLU A 130 -4.34 -12.50 -10.18
CA GLU A 130 -5.07 -13.01 -11.34
C GLU A 130 -5.29 -14.53 -11.19
N ASN A 131 -6.52 -14.98 -11.49
CA ASN A 131 -6.78 -16.40 -11.60
C ASN A 131 -6.27 -16.96 -12.95
N ALA A 132 -6.36 -18.28 -13.14
CA ALA A 132 -5.94 -18.94 -14.38
C ALA A 132 -6.72 -18.47 -15.64
N GLU A 133 -7.85 -17.79 -15.47
CA GLU A 133 -8.73 -17.30 -16.52
C GLU A 133 -8.55 -15.79 -16.79
N GLY A 134 -7.63 -15.13 -16.06
CA GLY A 134 -7.37 -13.69 -16.17
C GLY A 134 -8.41 -12.80 -15.47
N GLU A 135 -9.30 -13.36 -14.65
CA GLU A 135 -10.23 -12.57 -13.85
C GLU A 135 -9.49 -11.89 -12.68
N GLN A 136 -9.66 -10.57 -12.59
CA GLN A 136 -8.98 -9.73 -11.60
C GLN A 136 -9.81 -9.48 -10.33
N TRP A 137 -11.07 -9.92 -10.26
CA TRP A 137 -11.90 -9.78 -9.05
C TRP A 137 -12.97 -10.86 -8.93
N LEU A 138 -12.58 -12.04 -8.45
CA LEU A 138 -13.47 -13.21 -8.28
C LEU A 138 -14.72 -12.91 -7.44
N GLY A 139 -14.58 -12.05 -6.44
CA GLY A 139 -15.67 -11.66 -5.54
C GLY A 139 -16.58 -10.54 -6.06
N ARG A 140 -16.35 -9.98 -7.27
CA ARG A 140 -17.09 -8.82 -7.77
C ARG A 140 -18.61 -9.00 -7.68
N ALA A 141 -19.11 -10.17 -8.07
CA ALA A 141 -20.54 -10.50 -8.04
C ALA A 141 -21.15 -10.42 -6.62
N LYS A 142 -20.38 -10.67 -5.57
CA LYS A 142 -20.83 -10.56 -4.17
C LYS A 142 -21.06 -9.11 -3.73
N PHE A 143 -20.40 -8.16 -4.38
CA PHE A 143 -20.53 -6.73 -4.07
C PHE A 143 -21.63 -6.04 -4.90
N VAL A 144 -22.13 -6.67 -5.96
CA VAL A 144 -23.24 -6.14 -6.78
C VAL A 144 -24.48 -5.85 -5.94
N PRO A 145 -25.03 -6.79 -5.13
CA PRO A 145 -26.22 -6.50 -4.33
C PRO A 145 -25.99 -5.38 -3.31
N ARG A 146 -24.76 -5.30 -2.76
CA ARG A 146 -24.38 -4.26 -1.78
C ARG A 146 -24.40 -2.88 -2.40
N VAL A 147 -23.76 -2.71 -3.55
CA VAL A 147 -23.75 -1.43 -4.28
C VAL A 147 -25.15 -1.10 -4.80
N GLN A 148 -25.86 -2.08 -5.37
CA GLN A 148 -27.23 -1.89 -5.87
C GLN A 148 -28.17 -1.37 -4.79
N LYS A 149 -28.11 -1.91 -3.57
CA LYS A 149 -28.92 -1.43 -2.43
C LYS A 149 -28.75 0.07 -2.17
N HIS A 150 -27.51 0.57 -2.24
CA HIS A 150 -27.24 2.00 -2.03
C HIS A 150 -27.72 2.84 -3.22
N VAL A 151 -27.53 2.36 -4.45
CA VAL A 151 -28.00 2.99 -5.69
C VAL A 151 -29.53 3.11 -5.70
N ASP A 152 -30.24 2.02 -5.41
CA ASP A 152 -31.71 1.98 -5.36
C ASP A 152 -32.28 2.95 -4.31
N SER A 153 -31.54 3.15 -3.22
CA SER A 153 -31.91 4.06 -2.14
C SER A 153 -31.42 5.49 -2.37
N ASN A 154 -30.67 5.76 -3.44
CA ASN A 154 -30.03 7.04 -3.74
C ASN A 154 -29.20 7.60 -2.57
N VAL A 155 -28.47 6.73 -1.87
CA VAL A 155 -27.56 7.09 -0.77
C VAL A 155 -26.10 6.86 -1.15
N PRO A 156 -25.12 7.50 -0.48
CA PRO A 156 -23.70 7.30 -0.78
C PRO A 156 -23.29 5.83 -0.73
N ILE A 157 -22.37 5.42 -1.60
CA ILE A 157 -21.78 4.08 -1.54
C ILE A 157 -20.84 4.01 -0.34
N GLU A 158 -20.99 2.99 0.50
CA GLU A 158 -20.14 2.82 1.66
C GLU A 158 -19.06 1.75 1.42
N LEU A 159 -17.81 2.11 1.68
CA LEU A 159 -16.64 1.23 1.61
C LEU A 159 -15.98 1.14 2.99
N VAL A 160 -15.31 0.01 3.27
CA VAL A 160 -14.56 -0.18 4.52
C VAL A 160 -13.16 -0.69 4.26
N LEU A 161 -12.16 -0.09 4.92
CA LEU A 161 -10.75 -0.43 4.78
C LEU A 161 -10.07 -0.60 6.15
N PRO A 162 -9.68 -1.84 6.52
CA PRO A 162 -8.68 -2.11 7.56
C PRO A 162 -7.32 -1.57 7.14
N ALA A 163 -6.84 -0.53 7.81
CA ALA A 163 -5.57 0.10 7.47
C ALA A 163 -5.13 1.12 8.52
N PHE A 164 -3.91 1.63 8.33
CA PHE A 164 -3.31 2.70 9.13
C PHE A 164 -3.23 2.37 10.64
N PRO A 165 -2.47 1.33 11.00
CA PRO A 165 -2.30 0.91 12.39
C PRO A 165 -1.37 1.84 13.20
N TRP A 166 -0.11 1.98 12.75
CA TRP A 166 1.02 2.70 13.33
C TRP A 166 2.21 2.62 12.34
N LYS A 167 3.24 3.48 12.39
CA LYS A 167 4.50 3.29 11.62
C LYS A 167 5.36 2.19 12.22
N SER A 168 5.98 1.35 11.40
CA SER A 168 6.89 0.25 11.80
C SER A 168 7.77 0.58 13.02
N VAL A 169 7.88 -0.40 13.93
CA VAL A 169 8.79 -0.33 15.10
C VAL A 169 10.27 -0.21 14.68
N ASN A 170 10.62 -0.64 13.46
CA ASN A 170 11.95 -0.49 12.90
C ASN A 170 12.13 0.92 12.29
N LYS A 171 12.37 1.89 13.18
CA LYS A 171 12.68 3.30 12.86
C LYS A 171 14.13 3.51 12.39
N VAL A 172 14.94 2.46 12.40
CA VAL A 172 16.36 2.50 12.00
C VAL A 172 16.51 2.23 10.51
N GLU A 173 15.75 1.26 9.98
CA GLU A 173 15.93 0.78 8.62
C GLU A 173 14.70 0.95 7.73
N LYS A 174 13.47 0.94 8.28
CA LYS A 174 12.25 0.86 7.46
C LYS A 174 11.56 2.20 7.23
N VAL A 175 11.39 3.00 8.27
CA VAL A 175 10.56 4.21 8.26
C VAL A 175 11.34 5.42 8.78
N LEU A 176 10.86 6.64 8.46
CA LEU A 176 11.47 7.90 8.89
C LEU A 176 11.20 8.24 10.38
N GLY A 177 10.16 7.68 10.98
CA GLY A 177 9.74 7.97 12.34
C GLY A 177 8.43 7.30 12.71
N ALA A 178 7.85 7.71 13.84
CA ALA A 178 6.61 7.13 14.38
C ALA A 178 5.32 7.76 13.82
N LEU A 179 5.40 8.96 13.23
CA LEU A 179 4.24 9.72 12.77
C LEU A 179 3.98 9.53 11.27
N PRO A 180 2.74 9.73 10.80
CA PRO A 180 2.40 9.73 9.38
C PRO A 180 3.26 10.70 8.58
N ASP A 181 3.69 10.25 7.40
CA ASP A 181 4.55 10.99 6.48
C ASP A 181 3.89 11.10 5.08
N LEU A 182 4.63 11.50 4.04
CA LEU A 182 4.06 11.69 2.69
C LEU A 182 3.38 10.42 2.15
N GLY A 183 3.84 9.23 2.56
CA GLY A 183 3.21 7.97 2.17
C GLY A 183 1.77 7.88 2.65
N GLU A 184 1.50 8.24 3.91
CA GLU A 184 0.15 8.31 4.44
C GLU A 184 -0.69 9.40 3.77
N GLU A 185 -0.11 10.56 3.48
CA GLU A 185 -0.83 11.66 2.83
C GLU A 185 -1.35 11.28 1.45
N LEU A 186 -0.50 10.69 0.61
CA LEU A 186 -0.89 10.23 -0.72
C LEU A 186 -1.87 9.07 -0.67
N ALA A 187 -1.74 8.19 0.32
CA ALA A 187 -2.65 7.08 0.53
C ALA A 187 -4.07 7.57 0.86
N LEU A 188 -4.20 8.57 1.75
CA LEU A 188 -5.47 9.22 2.05
C LEU A 188 -6.03 9.95 0.82
N GLY A 189 -5.18 10.67 0.07
CA GLY A 189 -5.57 11.33 -1.17
C GLY A 189 -6.11 10.36 -2.22
N ARG A 190 -5.50 9.17 -2.34
CA ARG A 190 -5.99 8.10 -3.23
C ARG A 190 -7.38 7.59 -2.85
N LEU A 191 -7.65 7.44 -1.55
CA LEU A 191 -8.96 7.01 -1.06
C LEU A 191 -10.02 8.10 -1.26
N GLN A 192 -9.67 9.36 -1.03
CA GLN A 192 -10.54 10.51 -1.33
C GLN A 192 -10.88 10.53 -2.83
N ASN A 193 -9.88 10.39 -3.71
CA ASN A 193 -10.09 10.44 -5.15
C ASN A 193 -10.98 9.29 -5.67
N LEU A 194 -10.91 8.10 -5.07
CA LEU A 194 -11.87 7.02 -5.37
C LEU A 194 -13.32 7.49 -5.14
N CYS A 195 -13.58 8.13 -4.01
CA CYS A 195 -14.92 8.62 -3.69
C CYS A 195 -15.37 9.74 -4.63
N GLU A 196 -14.45 10.62 -5.02
CA GLU A 196 -14.71 11.71 -5.97
C GLU A 196 -15.01 11.18 -7.37
N ASP A 197 -14.25 10.20 -7.88
CA ASP A 197 -14.51 9.57 -9.17
C ASP A 197 -15.90 8.90 -9.22
N ILE A 198 -16.34 8.28 -8.11
CA ILE A 198 -17.71 7.75 -8.00
C ILE A 198 -18.71 8.91 -8.02
N GLN A 199 -18.44 9.99 -7.29
CA GLN A 199 -19.33 11.15 -7.22
C GLN A 199 -19.55 11.82 -8.58
N GLU A 200 -18.55 11.80 -9.47
CA GLU A 200 -18.67 12.34 -10.83
C GLU A 200 -19.77 11.66 -11.65
N ILE A 201 -20.07 10.38 -11.39
CA ILE A 201 -21.12 9.62 -12.09
C ILE A 201 -22.37 9.37 -11.27
N TYR A 202 -22.27 9.46 -9.94
CA TYR A 202 -23.33 9.13 -9.00
C TYR A 202 -23.39 10.22 -7.92
N ALA A 203 -24.37 11.12 -8.01
CA ALA A 203 -24.40 12.36 -7.23
C ALA A 203 -24.21 12.21 -5.70
N PRO A 204 -24.76 11.17 -5.02
CA PRO A 204 -24.48 10.92 -3.60
C PRO A 204 -23.01 10.62 -3.28
N GLY A 205 -22.25 10.15 -4.27
CA GLY A 205 -20.83 9.80 -4.14
C GLY A 205 -20.61 8.54 -3.31
N ALA A 206 -19.48 8.53 -2.60
CA ALA A 206 -19.09 7.44 -1.73
C ALA A 206 -18.34 7.92 -0.49
N TYR A 207 -18.23 7.04 0.51
CA TYR A 207 -17.39 7.21 1.69
C TYR A 207 -16.52 5.99 1.90
N VAL A 208 -15.28 6.21 2.36
CA VAL A 208 -14.42 5.14 2.87
C VAL A 208 -14.31 5.26 4.38
N THR A 209 -14.78 4.23 5.08
CA THR A 209 -14.55 4.05 6.51
C THR A 209 -13.24 3.33 6.74
N ILE A 210 -12.22 4.07 7.19
CA ILE A 210 -10.92 3.54 7.61
C ILE A 210 -11.06 2.99 9.03
N THR A 211 -10.96 1.68 9.17
CA THR A 211 -10.96 0.99 10.47
C THR A 211 -9.51 0.75 10.88
N SER A 212 -9.00 1.51 11.83
CA SER A 212 -7.62 1.30 12.31
C SER A 212 -7.51 -0.03 13.04
N ASP A 213 -6.60 -0.87 12.57
CA ASP A 213 -6.26 -2.18 13.13
C ASP A 213 -5.14 -2.09 14.19
N GLY A 214 -4.75 -0.86 14.57
CA GLY A 214 -3.66 -0.59 15.50
C GLY A 214 -3.75 -1.38 16.82
N LEU A 215 -4.83 -1.22 17.57
CA LEU A 215 -4.97 -1.91 18.86
C LEU A 215 -5.19 -3.42 18.74
N VAL A 216 -5.51 -3.95 17.55
CA VAL A 216 -5.64 -5.40 17.36
C VAL A 216 -4.27 -6.07 17.57
N TYR A 217 -3.20 -5.38 17.20
CA TYR A 217 -1.90 -6.01 16.98
C TYR A 217 -0.73 -5.33 17.68
N SER A 218 -0.86 -4.08 18.14
CA SER A 218 0.32 -3.27 18.53
C SER A 218 1.19 -3.91 19.61
N ASP A 219 0.59 -4.60 20.58
CA ASP A 219 1.28 -5.36 21.63
C ASP A 219 2.07 -6.56 21.09
N LEU A 220 1.61 -7.20 20.01
CA LEU A 220 2.30 -8.34 19.39
C LEU A 220 3.62 -7.94 18.74
N VAL A 221 3.79 -6.66 18.41
CA VAL A 221 4.97 -6.11 17.71
C VAL A 221 5.76 -5.12 18.55
N GLY A 222 5.35 -4.87 19.80
CA GLY A 222 6.04 -3.98 20.73
C GLY A 222 5.80 -2.49 20.50
N ILE A 223 4.64 -2.12 19.96
CA ILE A 223 4.20 -0.73 19.79
C ILE A 223 3.24 -0.36 20.92
N SER A 224 3.52 0.74 21.62
CA SER A 224 2.70 1.19 22.74
C SER A 224 1.35 1.77 22.28
N SER A 225 0.36 1.73 23.17
CA SER A 225 -0.97 2.29 22.92
C SER A 225 -0.92 3.80 22.65
N GLU A 226 -0.01 4.52 23.30
CA GLU A 226 0.23 5.95 23.09
C GLU A 226 0.76 6.23 21.69
N GLU A 227 1.68 5.41 21.17
CA GLU A 227 2.19 5.57 19.81
C GLU A 227 1.10 5.32 18.76
N VAL A 228 0.24 4.30 18.98
CA VAL A 228 -0.96 4.08 18.15
C VAL A 228 -1.90 5.30 18.19
N PHE A 229 -2.13 5.87 19.37
CA PHE A 229 -2.97 7.06 19.54
C PHE A 229 -2.40 8.25 18.77
N GLU A 230 -1.10 8.54 18.94
CA GLU A 230 -0.44 9.68 18.30
C GLU A 230 -0.42 9.55 16.78
N TYR A 231 -0.12 8.35 16.26
CA TYR A 231 -0.19 8.07 14.82
C TYR A 231 -1.60 8.35 14.28
N GLY A 232 -2.63 7.76 14.91
CA GLY A 232 -4.02 7.94 14.49
C GLY A 232 -4.51 9.38 14.62
N LEU A 233 -4.06 10.12 15.64
CA LEU A 233 -4.39 11.54 15.83
C LEU A 233 -3.81 12.40 14.70
N ASN A 234 -2.54 12.20 14.37
CA ASN A 234 -1.87 12.94 13.30
C ASN A 234 -2.44 12.57 11.91
N LEU A 235 -2.84 11.33 11.70
CA LEU A 235 -3.49 10.89 10.46
C LEU A 235 -4.83 11.59 10.23
N ARG A 236 -5.67 11.71 11.27
CA ARG A 236 -6.94 12.44 11.18
C ARG A 236 -6.73 13.92 10.93
N ARG A 237 -5.78 14.55 11.64
CA ARG A 237 -5.41 15.95 11.40
C ARG A 237 -4.91 16.19 9.97
N MET A 238 -4.17 15.24 9.41
CA MET A 238 -3.70 15.29 8.02
C MET A 238 -4.90 15.26 7.04
N ALA A 239 -5.87 14.37 7.24
CA ALA A 239 -7.09 14.34 6.44
C ALA A 239 -7.89 15.66 6.54
N GLU A 240 -8.06 16.19 7.75
CA GLU A 240 -8.73 17.48 8.00
C GLU A 240 -7.99 18.64 7.30
N ALA A 241 -6.66 18.73 7.44
CA ALA A 241 -5.84 19.78 6.85
C ALA A 241 -5.86 19.75 5.31
N LYS A 242 -6.03 18.57 4.70
CA LYS A 242 -6.15 18.41 3.25
C LYS A 242 -7.60 18.51 2.75
N GLY A 243 -8.58 18.67 3.64
CA GLY A 243 -9.99 18.76 3.28
C GLY A 243 -10.58 17.45 2.76
N TYR A 244 -10.02 16.30 3.17
CA TYR A 244 -10.52 14.99 2.76
C TYR A 244 -11.79 14.62 3.54
N ASP A 245 -12.93 15.08 3.01
CA ASP A 245 -14.25 14.99 3.63
C ASP A 245 -15.02 13.69 3.32
N ARG A 246 -14.48 12.83 2.44
CA ARG A 246 -15.07 11.51 2.10
C ARG A 246 -14.48 10.35 2.90
N LEU A 247 -13.66 10.65 3.91
CA LEU A 247 -13.01 9.66 4.76
C LEU A 247 -13.61 9.68 6.16
N LYS A 248 -14.06 8.51 6.63
CA LYS A 248 -14.50 8.29 8.01
C LYS A 248 -13.43 7.48 8.74
N PHE A 249 -13.23 7.74 10.02
CA PHE A 249 -12.25 7.02 10.84
C PHE A 249 -12.95 6.29 11.98
N MET A 250 -12.72 4.97 12.05
CA MET A 250 -13.28 4.09 13.05
C MET A 250 -12.14 3.42 13.83
N ARG A 251 -12.23 3.41 15.15
CA ARG A 251 -11.30 2.68 16.02
C ARG A 251 -11.96 1.40 16.51
N ILE A 252 -11.14 0.43 16.93
CA ILE A 252 -11.65 -0.83 17.48
C ILE A 252 -12.58 -0.60 18.67
N MET A 253 -12.27 0.34 19.57
CA MET A 253 -13.13 0.68 20.71
C MET A 253 -14.53 1.15 20.32
N ASN A 254 -14.67 1.80 19.16
CA ASN A 254 -15.96 2.17 18.61
C ASN A 254 -16.66 0.94 18.01
N LEU A 255 -15.92 0.14 17.23
CA LEU A 255 -16.42 -1.08 16.58
C LEU A 255 -16.96 -2.13 17.56
N VAL A 256 -16.37 -2.23 18.75
CA VAL A 256 -16.78 -3.20 19.77
C VAL A 256 -17.73 -2.62 20.82
N GLY A 257 -18.10 -1.35 20.70
CA GLY A 257 -19.05 -0.66 21.58
C GLY A 257 -18.51 -0.30 22.97
N VAL A 258 -17.19 -0.10 23.11
CA VAL A 258 -16.54 0.34 24.36
C VAL A 258 -16.51 1.87 24.47
N SER A 259 -16.63 2.58 23.36
CA SER A 259 -16.76 4.04 23.33
C SER A 259 -17.57 4.49 22.13
N ASP A 260 -18.57 5.33 22.36
CA ASP A 260 -19.31 6.02 21.29
C ASP A 260 -18.60 7.30 20.82
N SER A 261 -17.66 7.81 21.62
CA SER A 261 -16.92 9.02 21.26
C SER A 261 -15.84 8.72 20.21
N ILE A 262 -15.83 9.54 19.16
CA ILE A 262 -14.78 9.58 18.13
C ILE A 262 -13.56 10.40 18.62
N LYS A 263 -13.78 11.33 19.55
CA LYS A 263 -12.76 12.19 20.16
C LYS A 263 -12.51 11.76 21.60
N LEU A 264 -11.29 11.31 21.87
CA LEU A 264 -10.86 10.90 23.21
C LEU A 264 -9.54 11.58 23.50
N THR A 265 -9.30 11.94 24.76
CA THR A 265 -7.95 12.26 25.22
C THR A 265 -7.06 11.01 25.13
N LYS A 266 -5.75 11.19 25.29
CA LYS A 266 -4.81 10.05 25.27
C LYS A 266 -5.07 9.11 26.45
N GLU A 267 -5.31 9.68 27.63
CA GLU A 267 -5.56 8.96 28.88
C GLU A 267 -6.85 8.14 28.76
N GLU A 268 -7.91 8.78 28.24
CA GLU A 268 -9.17 8.12 27.91
C GLU A 268 -9.01 6.99 26.91
N TYR A 269 -8.21 7.20 25.86
CA TYR A 269 -7.93 6.18 24.87
C TYR A 269 -7.20 4.99 25.49
N VAL A 270 -6.12 5.23 26.22
CA VAL A 270 -5.27 4.20 26.83
C VAL A 270 -6.05 3.38 27.86
N SER A 271 -6.87 4.03 28.68
CA SER A 271 -7.71 3.35 29.69
C SER A 271 -8.73 2.36 29.10
N ARG A 272 -9.07 2.49 27.81
CA ARG A 272 -10.06 1.64 27.12
C ARG A 272 -9.43 0.51 26.29
N VAL A 273 -8.10 0.45 26.19
CA VAL A 273 -7.41 -0.48 25.27
C VAL A 273 -7.67 -1.94 25.63
N ASP A 274 -7.43 -2.33 26.88
CA ASP A 274 -7.52 -3.73 27.29
C ASP A 274 -8.95 -4.25 27.18
N GLU A 275 -9.91 -3.42 27.61
CA GLU A 275 -11.33 -3.71 27.46
C GLU A 275 -11.74 -3.86 25.98
N SER A 276 -11.24 -3.00 25.09
CA SER A 276 -11.53 -3.09 23.66
C SER A 276 -10.99 -4.38 23.04
N ARG A 277 -9.78 -4.82 23.44
CA ARG A 277 -9.20 -6.09 22.97
C ARG A 277 -9.97 -7.29 23.47
N ARG A 278 -10.36 -7.28 24.75
CA ARG A 278 -11.19 -8.33 25.37
C ARG A 278 -12.52 -8.46 24.64
N MET A 279 -13.21 -7.34 24.45
CA MET A 279 -14.51 -7.29 23.77
C MET A 279 -14.43 -7.71 22.30
N LEU A 280 -13.33 -7.41 21.61
CA LEU A 280 -13.11 -7.90 20.24
C LEU A 280 -13.11 -9.43 20.18
N VAL A 281 -12.36 -10.08 21.09
CA VAL A 281 -12.26 -11.54 21.12
C VAL A 281 -13.59 -12.16 21.56
N GLU A 282 -14.17 -11.69 22.65
CA GLU A 282 -15.40 -12.27 23.22
C GLU A 282 -16.59 -12.21 22.26
N LYS A 283 -16.75 -11.09 21.53
CA LYS A 283 -17.88 -10.91 20.63
C LYS A 283 -17.66 -11.56 19.26
N TYR A 284 -16.44 -11.51 18.73
CA TYR A 284 -16.21 -11.73 17.30
C TYR A 284 -15.24 -12.86 16.96
N MET A 285 -14.54 -13.46 17.94
CA MET A 285 -13.69 -14.61 17.64
C MET A 285 -14.55 -15.83 17.26
N PRO A 286 -14.41 -16.38 16.05
CA PRO A 286 -15.18 -17.57 15.68
C PRO A 286 -14.79 -18.76 16.56
N LYS A 287 -15.79 -19.47 17.09
CA LYS A 287 -15.56 -20.67 17.90
C LYS A 287 -14.78 -21.71 17.10
N GLY A 288 -13.72 -22.26 17.70
CA GLY A 288 -12.90 -23.29 17.08
C GLY A 288 -12.00 -22.80 15.93
N PHE A 289 -11.81 -21.49 15.76
CA PHE A 289 -10.87 -21.00 14.76
C PHE A 289 -9.43 -21.43 15.08
N ASP A 290 -8.80 -22.13 14.14
CA ASP A 290 -7.39 -22.52 14.20
C ASP A 290 -6.60 -21.83 13.08
N ALA A 291 -5.63 -20.99 13.45
CA ALA A 291 -4.84 -20.24 12.49
C ALA A 291 -3.97 -21.15 11.62
N ARG A 292 -3.45 -22.26 12.15
CA ARG A 292 -2.58 -23.17 11.40
C ARG A 292 -3.36 -23.89 10.30
N GLU A 293 -4.54 -24.39 10.62
CA GLU A 293 -5.46 -24.99 9.65
C GLU A 293 -5.86 -23.95 8.59
N ALA A 294 -6.25 -22.75 9.02
CA ALA A 294 -6.65 -21.67 8.11
C ALA A 294 -5.52 -21.25 7.15
N ILE A 295 -4.29 -21.10 7.65
CA ILE A 295 -3.10 -20.78 6.83
C ILE A 295 -2.81 -21.87 5.79
N ALA A 296 -3.08 -23.14 6.11
CA ALA A 296 -2.83 -24.26 5.22
C ALA A 296 -3.90 -24.41 4.12
N ASN A 297 -5.14 -24.00 4.40
CA ASN A 297 -6.29 -24.35 3.57
C ASN A 297 -6.99 -23.15 2.89
N ASP A 298 -6.79 -21.92 3.37
CA ASP A 298 -7.37 -20.71 2.79
C ASP A 298 -6.30 -19.89 2.04
N PRO A 299 -6.40 -19.73 0.71
CA PRO A 299 -5.42 -18.98 -0.09
C PRO A 299 -5.26 -17.51 0.33
N ASP A 300 -6.34 -16.80 0.71
CA ASP A 300 -6.26 -15.39 1.12
C ASP A 300 -5.58 -15.24 2.49
N ILE A 301 -5.86 -16.17 3.41
CA ILE A 301 -5.19 -16.21 4.73
C ILE A 301 -3.72 -16.57 4.54
N ASN A 302 -3.40 -17.53 3.68
CA ASN A 302 -2.02 -17.89 3.36
C ASN A 302 -1.23 -16.71 2.76
N LEU A 303 -1.80 -16.01 1.77
CA LEU A 303 -1.19 -14.81 1.18
C LEU A 303 -0.92 -13.73 2.23
N THR A 304 -1.88 -13.53 3.15
CA THR A 304 -1.75 -12.57 4.25
C THR A 304 -0.63 -12.99 5.21
N TYR A 305 -0.59 -14.26 5.63
CA TYR A 305 0.46 -14.81 6.49
C TYR A 305 1.85 -14.72 5.85
N CYS A 306 1.98 -15.05 4.56
CA CYS A 306 3.23 -14.88 3.82
C CYS A 306 3.68 -13.42 3.81
N GLY A 307 2.75 -12.48 3.61
CA GLY A 307 3.01 -11.06 3.77
C GLY A 307 3.53 -10.69 5.16
N TYR A 308 2.88 -11.22 6.21
CA TYR A 308 3.27 -11.00 7.61
C TYR A 308 4.70 -11.47 7.86
N ILE A 309 5.04 -12.66 7.42
CA ILE A 309 6.39 -13.20 7.54
C ILE A 309 7.42 -12.27 6.88
N ILE A 310 7.15 -11.79 5.68
CA ILE A 310 8.08 -10.91 4.95
C ILE A 310 8.35 -9.61 5.73
N PHE A 311 7.29 -8.91 6.17
CA PHE A 311 7.50 -7.62 6.83
C PHE A 311 7.94 -7.76 8.29
N LEU A 312 7.45 -8.76 9.03
CA LEU A 312 7.79 -8.98 10.44
C LEU A 312 9.26 -9.36 10.62
N ASN A 313 9.83 -10.11 9.67
CA ASN A 313 11.24 -10.45 9.67
C ASN A 313 12.14 -9.22 9.73
N LYS A 314 11.71 -8.09 9.13
CA LYS A 314 12.43 -6.82 9.19
C LYS A 314 11.92 -5.88 10.29
N ASP A 315 10.62 -5.88 10.59
CA ASP A 315 10.05 -5.06 11.68
C ASP A 315 10.62 -5.45 13.03
N LEU A 316 10.64 -6.75 13.35
CA LEU A 316 10.94 -7.19 14.70
C LEU A 316 12.43 -7.00 15.06
N LYS A 317 13.33 -6.77 14.10
CA LYS A 317 14.78 -6.64 14.34
C LYS A 317 15.14 -5.65 15.47
N TYR A 318 14.38 -4.57 15.60
CA TYR A 318 14.56 -3.55 16.64
C TYR A 318 13.34 -3.45 17.58
N SER A 319 12.49 -4.47 17.60
CA SER A 319 11.32 -4.52 18.47
C SER A 319 11.71 -4.98 19.88
N PRO A 320 11.07 -4.43 20.93
CA PRO A 320 11.14 -5.00 22.29
C PRO A 320 10.80 -6.49 22.35
N VAL A 321 9.95 -6.99 21.44
CA VAL A 321 9.51 -8.39 21.36
C VAL A 321 10.68 -9.36 21.11
N THR A 322 11.75 -8.90 20.47
CA THR A 322 12.94 -9.72 20.21
C THR A 322 14.21 -9.16 20.84
N ALA A 323 14.10 -8.26 21.82
CA ALA A 323 15.26 -7.63 22.46
C ALA A 323 16.22 -8.64 23.11
N ASN A 324 15.68 -9.75 23.63
CA ASN A 324 16.46 -10.81 24.28
C ASN A 324 16.75 -12.01 23.37
N VAL A 325 16.39 -11.93 22.09
CA VAL A 325 16.58 -13.04 21.14
C VAL A 325 17.99 -12.96 20.57
N THR A 326 18.82 -13.97 20.85
CA THR A 326 20.23 -13.99 20.46
C THR A 326 20.52 -14.91 19.28
N THR A 327 19.63 -15.86 18.97
CA THR A 327 19.84 -16.84 17.90
C THR A 327 18.90 -16.64 16.71
N LYS A 328 19.41 -16.92 15.50
CA LYS A 328 18.63 -16.90 14.25
C LYS A 328 17.40 -17.82 14.30
N GLY A 329 17.56 -19.01 14.88
CA GLY A 329 16.48 -20.00 15.01
C GLY A 329 15.35 -19.55 15.95
N GLU A 330 15.70 -18.90 17.06
CA GLU A 330 14.72 -18.32 17.97
C GLU A 330 13.99 -17.12 17.35
N TYR A 331 14.72 -16.24 16.66
CA TYR A 331 14.14 -15.12 15.93
C TYR A 331 13.10 -15.57 14.90
N LYS A 332 13.44 -16.59 14.11
CA LYS A 332 12.53 -17.26 13.17
C LYS A 332 11.26 -17.78 13.84
N ARG A 333 11.38 -18.44 15.00
CA ARG A 333 10.23 -18.94 15.76
C ARG A 333 9.35 -17.80 16.27
N THR A 334 9.96 -16.72 16.77
CA THR A 334 9.23 -15.54 17.26
C THR A 334 8.47 -14.85 16.13
N VAL A 335 9.10 -14.62 14.97
CA VAL A 335 8.43 -14.06 13.79
C VAL A 335 7.23 -14.91 13.38
N LYS A 336 7.39 -16.23 13.29
CA LYS A 336 6.29 -17.15 12.92
C LYS A 336 5.16 -17.15 13.93
N ARG A 337 5.47 -17.12 15.23
CA ARG A 337 4.49 -17.04 16.32
C ARG A 337 3.69 -15.74 16.23
N VAL A 338 4.37 -14.59 16.16
CA VAL A 338 3.73 -13.27 16.03
C VAL A 338 2.85 -13.21 14.78
N ALA A 339 3.32 -13.70 13.64
CA ALA A 339 2.52 -13.77 12.41
C ALA A 339 1.25 -14.63 12.59
N SER A 340 1.35 -15.78 13.28
CA SER A 340 0.21 -16.64 13.59
C SER A 340 -0.79 -15.94 14.53
N ASP A 341 -0.31 -15.26 15.57
CA ASP A 341 -1.13 -14.50 16.51
C ASP A 341 -1.88 -13.36 15.79
N MET A 342 -1.23 -12.70 14.83
CA MET A 342 -1.86 -11.68 13.99
C MET A 342 -2.97 -12.27 13.09
N ILE A 343 -2.79 -13.48 12.53
CA ILE A 343 -3.87 -14.15 11.78
C ILE A 343 -5.07 -14.43 12.69
N THR A 344 -4.83 -14.96 13.89
CA THR A 344 -5.88 -15.21 14.88
C THR A 344 -6.66 -13.95 15.22
N ARG A 345 -5.98 -12.87 15.65
CA ARG A 345 -6.66 -11.62 16.01
C ARG A 345 -7.30 -10.93 14.79
N GLY A 346 -6.68 -11.06 13.62
CA GLY A 346 -7.24 -10.56 12.37
C GLY A 346 -8.54 -11.23 11.97
N LYS A 347 -8.73 -12.51 12.32
CA LYS A 347 -10.01 -13.19 12.08
C LYS A 347 -11.16 -12.58 12.88
N ALA A 348 -10.95 -12.33 14.17
CA ALA A 348 -11.94 -11.64 15.00
C ALA A 348 -12.20 -10.21 14.51
N PHE A 349 -11.15 -9.49 14.10
CA PHE A 349 -11.31 -8.14 13.54
C PHE A 349 -12.07 -8.11 12.22
N ALA A 350 -11.82 -9.08 11.32
CA ALA A 350 -12.59 -9.21 10.10
C ALA A 350 -14.08 -9.48 10.39
N ALA A 351 -14.37 -10.38 11.33
CA ALA A 351 -15.75 -10.68 11.76
C ALA A 351 -16.44 -9.45 12.37
N ALA A 352 -15.72 -8.67 13.21
CA ALA A 352 -16.25 -7.43 13.78
C ALA A 352 -16.63 -6.42 12.68
N ILE A 353 -15.82 -6.32 11.63
CA ILE A 353 -16.13 -5.44 10.50
C ILE A 353 -17.33 -5.97 9.71
N ASP A 354 -17.38 -7.26 9.40
CA ASP A 354 -18.49 -7.83 8.63
C ASP A 354 -19.83 -7.66 9.35
N ASP A 355 -19.84 -7.73 10.69
CA ASP A 355 -21.03 -7.50 11.52
C ASP A 355 -21.47 -6.02 11.55
N ASN A 356 -20.51 -5.09 11.68
CA ASN A 356 -20.80 -3.66 11.77
C ASN A 356 -21.06 -3.01 10.40
N PHE A 357 -20.54 -3.58 9.32
CA PHE A 357 -20.55 -3.01 7.98
C PHE A 357 -21.00 -4.03 6.90
N PRO A 358 -22.16 -4.70 7.07
CA PRO A 358 -22.57 -5.83 6.22
C PRO A 358 -22.78 -5.46 4.75
N ASP A 359 -23.20 -4.21 4.50
CA ASP A 359 -23.47 -3.70 3.16
C ASP A 359 -22.29 -2.94 2.55
N HIS A 360 -21.15 -2.81 3.24
CA HIS A 360 -20.01 -2.06 2.70
C HIS A 360 -19.23 -2.88 1.66
N VAL A 361 -18.61 -2.20 0.70
CA VAL A 361 -17.59 -2.82 -0.16
C VAL A 361 -16.30 -2.96 0.64
N ARG A 362 -15.80 -4.19 0.76
CA ARG A 362 -14.64 -4.54 1.58
C ARG A 362 -13.34 -4.32 0.81
N LEU A 363 -12.60 -3.28 1.16
CA LEU A 363 -11.24 -3.04 0.66
C LEU A 363 -10.21 -3.73 1.57
N SER A 364 -8.98 -3.91 1.06
CA SER A 364 -7.88 -4.59 1.75
C SER A 364 -6.53 -4.03 1.33
N ILE A 365 -5.60 -3.83 2.26
CA ILE A 365 -4.20 -3.52 1.94
C ILE A 365 -3.33 -4.77 1.69
N HIS A 366 -3.91 -5.97 1.84
CA HIS A 366 -3.23 -7.23 1.55
C HIS A 366 -3.58 -7.74 0.17
N ARG A 367 -2.62 -8.40 -0.47
CA ARG A 367 -2.84 -9.28 -1.63
C ARG A 367 -3.93 -10.29 -1.32
N SER A 368 -4.70 -10.63 -2.34
CA SER A 368 -5.86 -11.51 -2.24
C SER A 368 -6.21 -12.06 -3.62
N THR A 369 -6.85 -13.21 -3.63
CA THR A 369 -7.60 -13.77 -4.77
C THR A 369 -8.80 -12.90 -5.17
N GLY A 370 -9.19 -11.94 -4.34
CA GLY A 370 -10.34 -11.06 -4.61
C GLY A 370 -11.68 -11.65 -4.20
N THR A 371 -11.73 -12.81 -3.55
CA THR A 371 -12.97 -13.56 -3.30
C THR A 371 -13.92 -12.89 -2.30
N ASN A 372 -13.38 -12.27 -1.25
CA ASN A 372 -14.15 -11.65 -0.16
C ASN A 372 -13.80 -10.18 0.08
N LYS A 373 -12.77 -9.67 -0.58
CA LYS A 373 -12.25 -8.31 -0.44
C LYS A 373 -11.62 -7.88 -1.75
N LEU A 374 -11.51 -6.58 -1.97
CA LEU A 374 -10.72 -6.02 -3.07
C LEU A 374 -9.39 -5.50 -2.51
N SER A 375 -8.29 -6.07 -2.97
CA SER A 375 -6.96 -5.55 -2.68
C SER A 375 -6.82 -4.15 -3.28
N PHE A 376 -6.40 -3.18 -2.47
CA PHE A 376 -6.32 -1.76 -2.80
C PHE A 376 -4.90 -1.29 -2.46
N PRO A 377 -3.97 -1.27 -3.43
CA PRO A 377 -2.64 -0.71 -3.20
C PRO A 377 -2.75 0.79 -2.96
N LEU A 378 -2.37 1.23 -1.76
CA LEU A 378 -2.44 2.63 -1.33
C LEU A 378 -1.46 3.52 -2.10
N ILE A 379 -0.28 3.00 -2.43
CA ILE A 379 0.74 3.68 -3.25
C ILE A 379 1.14 2.76 -4.40
N PRO A 380 0.34 2.69 -5.50
CA PRO A 380 0.57 1.77 -6.59
C PRO A 380 2.02 1.80 -7.10
N GLN A 381 2.60 0.62 -7.36
CA GLN A 381 3.96 0.46 -7.87
C GLN A 381 3.91 -0.30 -9.21
N PRO A 382 4.79 0.00 -10.18
CA PRO A 382 4.68 -0.55 -11.53
C PRO A 382 5.02 -2.05 -11.63
N SER A 383 5.90 -2.56 -10.76
CA SER A 383 6.49 -3.91 -10.90
C SER A 383 6.24 -4.83 -9.71
N HIS A 384 5.54 -4.37 -8.67
CA HIS A 384 5.23 -5.18 -7.50
C HIS A 384 4.01 -4.65 -6.78
N PHE A 385 3.43 -5.47 -5.91
CA PHE A 385 2.39 -5.00 -4.99
C PHE A 385 2.98 -3.95 -4.04
N SER A 386 2.21 -2.89 -3.80
CA SER A 386 2.63 -1.74 -3.00
C SER A 386 2.97 -2.15 -1.56
N MET A 387 4.08 -1.63 -1.03
CA MET A 387 4.30 -1.64 0.42
C MET A 387 3.32 -0.67 1.06
N THR A 388 2.73 -1.04 2.20
CA THR A 388 1.87 -0.08 2.91
C THR A 388 2.70 1.09 3.45
N PRO A 389 2.14 2.31 3.48
CA PRO A 389 2.86 3.51 3.90
C PRO A 389 3.55 3.37 5.26
N TRP A 390 2.94 2.64 6.18
CA TRP A 390 3.49 2.46 7.52
C TRP A 390 4.63 1.44 7.63
N HIS A 391 4.97 0.71 6.57
CA HIS A 391 6.09 -0.22 6.53
C HIS A 391 7.25 0.27 5.65
N CYS A 392 7.17 1.47 5.08
CA CYS A 392 8.18 2.03 4.20
C CYS A 392 8.30 3.56 4.33
N CYS A 393 9.22 4.12 3.56
CA CYS A 393 9.29 5.53 3.23
C CYS A 393 8.83 5.73 1.77
N LEU A 394 8.43 6.96 1.45
CA LEU A 394 8.20 7.36 0.08
C LEU A 394 9.42 8.07 -0.50
N ALA A 395 9.83 7.68 -1.70
CA ALA A 395 10.79 8.39 -2.51
C ALA A 395 10.11 9.03 -3.72
N VAL A 396 10.30 10.34 -3.88
CA VAL A 396 9.79 11.15 -5.00
C VAL A 396 10.93 11.41 -5.97
N THR A 397 10.74 11.03 -7.23
CA THR A 397 11.75 11.27 -8.28
C THR A 397 11.44 12.51 -9.09
N SER A 398 12.47 13.10 -9.69
CA SER A 398 12.37 14.19 -10.67
C SER A 398 11.54 13.83 -11.90
N LYS A 399 11.25 12.55 -12.11
CA LYS A 399 10.35 12.02 -13.15
C LYS A 399 8.89 11.92 -12.68
N GLY A 400 8.53 12.46 -11.52
CA GLY A 400 7.16 12.40 -11.00
C GLY A 400 6.72 11.00 -10.54
N GLN A 401 7.67 10.13 -10.21
CA GLN A 401 7.37 8.79 -9.72
C GLN A 401 7.40 8.75 -8.19
N PHE A 402 6.49 7.97 -7.63
CA PHE A 402 6.44 7.65 -6.20
C PHE A 402 6.90 6.22 -6.01
N ARG A 403 8.01 6.03 -5.30
CA ARG A 403 8.62 4.73 -5.05
C ARG A 403 8.53 4.41 -3.56
N THR A 404 7.94 3.28 -3.22
CA THR A 404 7.97 2.76 -1.85
C THR A 404 9.27 1.99 -1.64
N ALA A 405 10.04 2.34 -0.61
CA ALA A 405 11.24 1.60 -0.22
C ALA A 405 11.54 1.80 1.27
N HIS A 406 12.37 0.95 1.85
CA HIS A 406 12.82 1.14 3.23
C HIS A 406 13.85 2.28 3.33
N ALA A 407 13.86 3.00 4.45
CA ALA A 407 14.80 4.11 4.69
C ALA A 407 16.28 3.75 4.41
N ILE A 408 16.72 2.56 4.81
CA ILE A 408 18.10 2.09 4.60
C ILE A 408 18.49 2.01 3.12
N GLU A 409 17.53 1.75 2.22
CA GLU A 409 17.76 1.65 0.78
C GLU A 409 17.83 3.03 0.10
N LEU A 410 17.31 4.07 0.75
CA LEU A 410 17.19 5.42 0.19
C LEU A 410 18.26 6.37 0.70
N ARG A 411 18.71 6.23 1.95
CA ARG A 411 19.58 7.20 2.64
C ARG A 411 20.89 7.53 1.91
N GLU A 412 21.42 6.62 1.10
CA GLU A 412 22.69 6.83 0.39
C GLU A 412 22.52 7.62 -0.90
N SER A 413 21.35 7.51 -1.56
CA SER A 413 21.12 8.02 -2.93
C SER A 413 20.04 9.12 -3.03
N PHE A 414 19.28 9.34 -1.96
CA PHE A 414 18.22 10.34 -1.89
C PHE A 414 18.50 11.35 -0.77
N ASP A 415 17.91 12.53 -0.88
CA ASP A 415 17.89 13.53 0.17
C ASP A 415 16.61 13.40 0.99
N VAL A 416 16.72 13.52 2.31
CA VAL A 416 15.54 13.60 3.19
C VAL A 416 14.96 15.00 3.07
N ILE A 417 13.67 15.08 2.76
CA ILE A 417 12.91 16.33 2.77
C ILE A 417 12.15 16.40 4.09
N GLU A 418 12.32 17.51 4.79
CA GLU A 418 11.64 17.79 6.04
C GLU A 418 10.41 18.68 5.83
N GLN A 419 9.40 18.46 6.66
CA GLN A 419 8.23 19.32 6.77
C GLN A 419 7.94 19.56 8.24
N ASN A 420 7.82 20.82 8.65
CA ASN A 420 7.65 21.22 10.05
C ASN A 420 8.77 20.67 10.98
N GLY A 421 10.03 20.69 10.51
CA GLY A 421 11.20 20.27 11.29
C GLY A 421 11.29 18.76 11.54
N ARG A 422 10.57 17.94 10.76
CA ARG A 422 10.66 16.47 10.82
C ARG A 422 10.86 15.88 9.42
N PRO A 423 11.61 14.77 9.28
CA PRO A 423 11.66 13.99 8.05
C PRO A 423 10.26 13.62 7.54
N TYR A 424 10.01 13.82 6.24
CA TYR A 424 8.69 13.62 5.63
C TYR A 424 8.71 12.71 4.40
N TYR A 425 9.73 12.79 3.56
CA TYR A 425 9.94 11.85 2.45
C TYR A 425 11.37 11.92 1.93
N TYR A 426 11.71 11.05 0.99
CA TYR A 426 12.98 11.10 0.26
C TYR A 426 12.78 11.70 -1.14
N ARG A 427 13.75 12.47 -1.63
CA ARG A 427 13.75 13.04 -2.99
C ARG A 427 15.06 12.74 -3.70
N ASP A 428 15.00 12.43 -4.99
CA ASP A 428 16.22 12.15 -5.76
C ASP A 428 17.12 13.39 -5.91
N ARG A 429 18.43 13.17 -6.03
CA ARG A 429 19.45 14.23 -6.18
C ARG A 429 19.55 14.74 -7.62
N SER A 430 18.45 15.25 -8.14
CA SER A 430 18.37 15.84 -9.49
C SER A 430 18.56 17.35 -9.45
N ASP A 431 19.26 17.91 -10.45
CA ASP A 431 19.48 19.36 -10.57
C ASP A 431 18.19 20.15 -10.80
N VAL A 432 17.11 19.49 -11.23
CA VAL A 432 15.80 20.13 -11.41
C VAL A 432 15.22 20.70 -10.11
N TRP A 433 15.68 20.18 -8.97
CA TRP A 433 15.27 20.62 -7.63
C TRP A 433 16.07 21.80 -7.09
N LYS A 434 17.22 22.11 -7.68
CA LYS A 434 18.11 23.18 -7.24
C LYS A 434 17.67 24.46 -7.92
N TRP A 435 17.14 25.42 -7.18
CA TRP A 435 16.65 26.70 -7.73
C TRP A 435 17.50 27.84 -7.22
N ASP A 436 17.73 28.84 -8.07
CA ASP A 436 18.55 30.01 -7.73
C ASP A 436 17.77 30.98 -6.83
N VAL A 437 16.45 30.77 -6.74
CA VAL A 437 15.52 31.49 -5.87
C VAL A 437 14.97 30.56 -4.79
N PRO A 438 14.67 31.09 -3.59
CA PRO A 438 14.17 30.28 -2.49
C PRO A 438 12.75 29.75 -2.77
N VAL A 439 12.59 28.43 -2.76
CA VAL A 439 11.32 27.75 -3.03
C VAL A 439 11.09 26.55 -2.10
N GLU A 440 9.82 26.20 -1.91
CA GLU A 440 9.36 24.93 -1.35
C GLU A 440 8.70 24.08 -2.43
N PHE A 441 8.93 22.78 -2.36
CA PHE A 441 8.26 21.80 -3.22
C PHE A 441 7.27 21.01 -2.38
N GLU A 442 5.98 21.16 -2.65
CA GLU A 442 4.92 20.40 -2.01
C GLU A 442 4.27 19.46 -3.02
N VAL A 443 4.42 18.16 -2.79
CA VAL A 443 3.82 17.11 -3.62
C VAL A 443 2.38 16.88 -3.17
N PHE A 444 1.46 16.63 -4.10
CA PHE A 444 0.09 16.26 -3.78
C PHE A 444 -0.46 15.17 -4.71
N TYR A 445 -1.48 14.45 -4.25
CA TYR A 445 -2.14 13.42 -5.04
C TYR A 445 -2.92 14.01 -6.24
N PRO A 446 -2.98 13.36 -7.42
CA PRO A 446 -2.37 12.08 -7.75
C PRO A 446 -0.88 12.14 -8.02
N ARG A 447 -0.39 13.18 -8.70
CA ARG A 447 1.04 13.42 -9.01
C ARG A 447 1.29 14.91 -9.24
N GLY A 448 0.65 15.75 -8.44
CA GLY A 448 0.77 17.19 -8.52
C GLY A 448 2.00 17.70 -7.77
N LEU A 449 2.46 18.90 -8.16
CA LEU A 449 3.56 19.59 -7.51
C LEU A 449 3.26 21.08 -7.40
N TYR A 450 3.16 21.60 -6.18
CA TYR A 450 3.27 23.03 -5.93
C TYR A 450 4.73 23.41 -5.79
N ILE A 451 5.10 24.49 -6.47
CA ILE A 451 6.39 25.16 -6.28
C ILE A 451 6.07 26.50 -5.63
N ARG A 452 6.33 26.64 -4.33
CA ARG A 452 5.96 27.82 -3.55
C ARG A 452 7.18 28.70 -3.37
N ALA A 453 7.13 29.94 -3.83
CA ALA A 453 8.20 30.89 -3.56
C ALA A 453 8.26 31.21 -2.05
N LYS A 454 9.47 31.29 -1.49
CA LYS A 454 9.71 31.75 -0.12
C LYS A 454 10.34 33.13 -0.15
N ALA A 455 9.53 34.18 -0.20
CA ALA A 455 10.02 35.54 0.02
C ALA A 455 10.35 35.74 1.50
N ALA A 456 11.49 36.36 1.81
CA ALA A 456 11.74 36.84 3.17
C ALA A 456 10.79 38.02 3.48
N GLU A 457 10.50 38.22 4.76
CA GLU A 457 9.59 39.29 5.19
C GLU A 457 10.12 40.66 4.75
N GLY A 458 9.31 41.41 3.99
CA GLY A 458 9.69 42.71 3.43
C GLY A 458 10.45 42.67 2.10
N GLU A 459 10.79 41.50 1.58
CA GLU A 459 11.41 41.35 0.26
C GLU A 459 10.37 41.16 -0.87
N ALA A 460 10.74 41.55 -2.09
CA ALA A 460 9.91 41.31 -3.26
C ALA A 460 9.81 39.80 -3.53
N ALA A 461 8.63 39.35 -3.96
CA ALA A 461 8.44 37.96 -4.36
C ALA A 461 9.43 37.59 -5.50
N PRO A 462 10.04 36.39 -5.46
CA PRO A 462 10.92 35.92 -6.52
C PRO A 462 10.22 35.93 -7.88
N LYS A 463 10.99 36.17 -8.95
CA LYS A 463 10.53 36.05 -10.34
C LYS A 463 10.94 34.69 -10.89
N ILE A 464 10.10 34.15 -11.77
CA ILE A 464 10.44 32.94 -12.54
C ILE A 464 11.30 33.36 -13.74
N GLY A 465 12.59 33.05 -13.70
CA GLY A 465 13.51 33.28 -14.80
C GLY A 465 13.46 32.17 -15.87
N PRO A 466 14.24 32.32 -16.96
CA PRO A 466 14.33 31.31 -18.02
C PRO A 466 14.80 29.93 -17.50
N ASN A 467 15.72 29.92 -16.52
CA ASN A 467 16.25 28.69 -15.91
C ASN A 467 15.17 27.98 -15.09
N GLU A 468 14.44 28.70 -14.25
CA GLU A 468 13.31 28.17 -13.47
C GLU A 468 12.22 27.65 -14.40
N LEU A 469 11.90 28.39 -15.46
CA LEU A 469 10.91 27.96 -16.44
C LEU A 469 11.31 26.65 -17.15
N ALA A 470 12.60 26.48 -17.47
CA ALA A 470 13.11 25.23 -18.02
C ALA A 470 12.96 24.06 -17.02
N LYS A 471 13.24 24.29 -15.72
CA LYS A 471 13.05 23.29 -14.65
C LYS A 471 11.57 22.93 -14.47
N ILE A 472 10.66 23.91 -14.50
CA ILE A 472 9.20 23.66 -14.47
C ILE A 472 8.77 22.78 -15.65
N LYS A 473 9.23 23.10 -16.87
CA LYS A 473 8.95 22.29 -18.07
C LYS A 473 9.46 20.85 -17.93
N GLN A 474 10.63 20.67 -17.32
CA GLN A 474 11.18 19.33 -17.07
C GLN A 474 10.35 18.56 -16.04
N LEU A 475 9.97 19.18 -14.92
CA LEU A 475 9.11 18.56 -13.90
C LEU A 475 7.73 18.19 -14.47
N SER A 476 7.19 19.03 -15.35
CA SER A 476 5.89 18.82 -16.00
C SER A 476 5.83 17.59 -16.92
N LYS A 477 6.97 16.95 -17.21
CA LYS A 477 7.00 15.65 -17.93
C LYS A 477 6.53 14.48 -17.06
N GLY A 478 6.60 14.62 -15.74
CA GLY A 478 6.27 13.55 -14.79
C GLY A 478 5.19 13.94 -13.78
N PHE A 479 5.21 15.20 -13.34
CA PHE A 479 4.21 15.77 -12.46
C PHE A 479 3.09 16.41 -13.27
N SER A 480 1.85 16.25 -12.84
CA SER A 480 0.70 16.91 -13.43
C SER A 480 -0.40 17.13 -12.39
N PRO A 481 -0.81 18.39 -12.14
CA PRO A 481 -0.21 19.62 -12.66
C PRO A 481 1.06 20.04 -11.89
N VAL A 482 1.89 20.91 -12.50
CA VAL A 482 2.94 21.67 -11.80
C VAL A 482 2.47 23.10 -11.66
N ILE A 483 2.30 23.57 -10.42
CA ILE A 483 1.66 24.85 -10.10
C ILE A 483 2.66 25.74 -9.34
N PRO A 484 3.26 26.75 -10.01
CA PRO A 484 4.05 27.77 -9.33
C PRO A 484 3.13 28.73 -8.55
N MET A 485 3.50 29.05 -7.32
CA MET A 485 2.70 29.83 -6.37
C MET A 485 3.56 30.88 -5.67
N GLY A 486 3.04 32.10 -5.53
CA GLY A 486 3.69 33.17 -4.75
C GLY A 486 4.87 33.86 -5.44
N PHE A 487 5.03 33.71 -6.76
CA PHE A 487 6.00 34.45 -7.57
C PHE A 487 5.42 35.80 -8.03
N ALA A 488 6.30 36.77 -8.32
CA ALA A 488 5.96 38.12 -8.78
C ALA A 488 5.53 38.20 -10.26
#